data_AF-A0A934KKJ3-F1
#
_entry.id   AF-A0A934KKJ3-F1
#
_cell.length_a   1.000
_cell.length_b   1.000
_cell.length_c   1.000
_cell.angle_alpha   90.00
_cell.angle_beta   90.00
_cell.angle_gamma   90.00
#
_symmetry.space_group_name_H-M   'P 1'
#
loop_
_entity.id
_entity.type
_entity.pdbx_description
1 polymer ?
#
loop_
_entity_poly.entity_id
_entity_poly.type
_entity_poly.pdbx_seq_one_letter_code
_entity_poly.pdbx_strand_id
1 'polypeptide(L)'
;MSRATKPTFVDVNSPALAINCPNCGLLTARFGQYCRNCGYSIWPSSRFASAAFQAWREVDPARRDCSRFDLEPPLRPEDQVVVVDFDRKAHELGIHMPPGSSYPIIICLGLFFMALAAVPFATPARLVLAVIGLAIFLFGVIGWVVVEDTRHFPGFEAASQGAHTEAMAAAPAAAQPTETRVEEVH
;
A
#
# COMPACT_ATOMS: atom_id res chain seq x y z
N MET A 1 42.34 -14.25 -29.86
CA MET A 1 41.15 -13.58 -29.31
C MET A 1 40.04 -14.62 -29.15
N SER A 2 39.76 -15.08 -27.94
CA SER A 2 38.69 -16.05 -27.67
C SER A 2 37.33 -15.36 -27.79
N ARG A 3 36.57 -15.72 -28.82
CA ARG A 3 35.19 -15.26 -29.01
C ARG A 3 34.35 -15.86 -27.89
N ALA A 4 33.88 -15.03 -26.94
CA ALA A 4 33.02 -15.49 -25.87
C ALA A 4 31.77 -16.14 -26.47
N THR A 5 31.63 -17.45 -26.29
CA THR A 5 30.53 -18.22 -26.85
C THR A 5 29.25 -17.76 -26.17
N LYS A 6 28.30 -17.22 -26.97
CA LYS A 6 27.01 -16.78 -26.45
C LYS A 6 26.28 -17.98 -25.83
N PRO A 7 25.58 -17.79 -24.69
CA PRO A 7 24.84 -18.86 -24.06
C PRO A 7 23.68 -19.32 -24.97
N THR A 8 23.72 -20.59 -25.41
CA THR A 8 22.70 -21.20 -26.29
C THR A 8 21.41 -21.58 -25.58
N PHE A 9 21.40 -21.54 -24.24
CA PHE A 9 20.27 -21.99 -23.39
C PHE A 9 19.22 -20.91 -23.12
N VAL A 10 19.33 -19.73 -23.74
CA VAL A 10 18.39 -18.62 -23.53
C VAL A 10 17.45 -18.54 -24.73
N ASP A 11 16.14 -18.62 -24.47
CA ASP A 11 15.16 -18.29 -25.49
C ASP A 11 15.15 -16.78 -25.74
N VAL A 12 15.88 -16.37 -26.79
CA VAL A 12 16.03 -14.99 -27.22
C VAL A 12 14.85 -14.47 -28.04
N ASN A 13 13.97 -15.36 -28.51
CA ASN A 13 12.82 -15.00 -29.32
C ASN A 13 11.65 -14.54 -28.45
N SER A 14 11.52 -15.08 -27.23
CA SER A 14 10.54 -14.59 -26.27
C SER A 14 10.85 -13.14 -25.86
N PRO A 15 9.90 -12.19 -25.99
CA PRO A 15 10.06 -10.81 -25.55
C PRO A 15 9.93 -10.63 -24.03
N ALA A 16 9.62 -11.68 -23.27
CA ALA A 16 9.32 -11.56 -21.84
C ALA A 16 10.58 -11.27 -21.00
N LEU A 17 10.51 -10.21 -20.18
CA LEU A 17 11.48 -9.87 -19.14
C LEU A 17 11.16 -10.51 -17.78
N ALA A 18 9.95 -11.03 -17.61
CA ALA A 18 9.53 -11.75 -16.42
C ALA A 18 9.17 -13.21 -16.70
N ILE A 19 9.29 -14.04 -15.67
CA ILE A 19 8.85 -15.43 -15.64
C ILE A 19 8.16 -15.72 -14.31
N ASN A 20 7.32 -16.75 -14.28
CA ASN A 20 6.82 -17.29 -13.01
C ASN A 20 7.95 -18.06 -12.32
N CYS A 21 8.19 -17.75 -11.05
CA CYS A 21 9.17 -18.46 -10.25
C CYS A 21 8.76 -19.94 -10.14
N PRO A 22 9.66 -20.90 -10.45
CA PRO A 22 9.32 -22.33 -10.38
C PRO A 22 9.09 -22.82 -8.94
N ASN A 23 9.54 -22.06 -7.93
CA ASN A 23 9.36 -22.41 -6.52
C ASN A 23 8.06 -21.83 -5.93
N CYS A 24 7.86 -20.51 -6.02
CA CYS A 24 6.73 -19.85 -5.37
C CYS A 24 5.61 -19.42 -6.33
N GLY A 25 5.71 -19.68 -7.63
CA GLY A 25 4.70 -19.36 -8.64
C GLY A 25 4.54 -17.87 -8.99
N LEU A 26 5.12 -16.97 -8.19
CA LEU A 26 5.00 -15.52 -8.38
C LEU A 26 5.91 -15.01 -9.50
N LEU A 27 5.44 -13.94 -10.15
CA LEU A 27 6.15 -13.27 -11.23
C LEU A 27 7.47 -12.66 -10.72
N THR A 28 8.56 -12.88 -11.45
CA THR A 28 9.88 -12.34 -11.08
C THR A 28 10.73 -12.07 -12.33
N ALA A 29 11.77 -11.25 -12.17
CA ALA A 29 12.63 -10.87 -13.29
C ALA A 29 13.38 -12.09 -13.83
N ARG A 30 13.19 -12.37 -15.12
CA ARG A 30 13.75 -13.53 -15.83
C ARG A 30 15.26 -13.58 -15.77
N PHE A 31 15.93 -12.42 -15.77
CA PHE A 31 17.38 -12.30 -15.78
C PHE A 31 17.98 -11.85 -14.44
N GLY A 32 17.22 -11.97 -13.35
CA GLY A 32 17.75 -11.86 -11.99
C GLY A 32 18.31 -13.20 -11.52
N GLN A 33 19.40 -13.21 -10.73
CA GLN A 33 19.95 -14.46 -10.20
C GLN A 33 18.95 -15.19 -9.28
N TYR A 34 18.23 -14.44 -8.47
CA TYR A 34 17.31 -14.96 -7.46
C TYR A 34 15.90 -14.38 -7.67
N CYS A 35 14.89 -15.17 -7.31
CA CYS A 35 13.51 -14.70 -7.18
C CYS A 35 13.45 -13.64 -6.08
N ARG A 36 12.88 -12.47 -6.39
CA ARG A 36 12.73 -11.38 -5.40
C ARG A 36 11.84 -11.73 -4.22
N ASN A 37 10.91 -12.67 -4.39
CA ASN A 37 9.96 -13.02 -3.34
C ASN A 37 10.48 -14.11 -2.40
N CYS A 38 11.05 -15.20 -2.95
CA CYS A 38 11.44 -16.38 -2.16
C CYS A 38 12.95 -16.69 -2.17
N GLY A 39 13.79 -15.89 -2.84
CA GLY A 39 15.23 -16.11 -2.90
C GLY A 39 15.68 -17.31 -3.75
N TYR A 40 14.74 -18.03 -4.38
CA TYR A 40 15.05 -19.18 -5.24
C TYR A 40 16.01 -18.80 -6.38
N SER A 41 17.06 -19.58 -6.59
CA SER A 41 18.06 -19.32 -7.65
C SER A 41 17.49 -19.67 -9.02
N ILE A 42 17.22 -18.65 -9.83
CA ILE A 42 16.72 -18.78 -11.20
C ILE A 42 17.89 -19.12 -12.13
N TRP A 43 19.05 -18.53 -11.87
CA TRP A 43 20.29 -18.77 -12.61
C TRP A 43 21.36 -19.35 -11.69
N PRO A 44 22.29 -20.16 -12.23
CA PRO A 44 23.40 -20.72 -11.44
C PRO A 44 24.30 -19.65 -10.81
N SER A 45 24.45 -18.50 -11.48
CA SER A 45 25.16 -17.34 -10.93
C SER A 45 24.73 -16.03 -11.58
N SER A 46 25.06 -14.91 -10.94
CA SER A 46 24.82 -13.57 -11.50
C SER A 46 25.52 -13.34 -12.84
N ARG A 47 26.68 -13.95 -13.07
CA ARG A 47 27.40 -13.86 -14.36
C ARG A 47 26.62 -14.53 -15.48
N PHE A 48 26.06 -15.72 -15.23
CA PHE A 48 25.21 -16.42 -16.18
C PHE A 48 23.94 -15.63 -16.49
N ALA A 49 23.29 -15.09 -15.46
CA ALA A 49 22.10 -14.25 -15.61
C ALA A 49 22.39 -13.00 -16.48
N SER A 50 23.51 -12.31 -16.22
CA SER A 50 23.95 -11.16 -17.02
C SER A 50 24.28 -11.54 -18.46
N ALA A 51 24.99 -12.64 -18.68
CA ALA A 51 25.32 -13.10 -20.03
C ALA A 51 24.06 -13.45 -20.83
N ALA A 52 23.09 -14.09 -20.17
CA ALA A 52 21.79 -14.39 -20.76
C ALA A 52 21.01 -13.13 -21.15
N PHE A 53 20.99 -12.14 -20.25
CA PHE A 53 20.37 -10.84 -20.51
C PHE A 53 21.00 -10.14 -21.72
N GLN A 54 22.34 -10.11 -21.80
CA GLN A 54 23.02 -9.49 -22.94
C GLN A 54 22.70 -10.21 -24.25
N ALA A 55 22.74 -11.55 -24.26
CA ALA A 55 22.40 -12.32 -25.44
C ALA A 55 20.95 -12.06 -25.91
N TRP A 56 20.00 -11.96 -24.97
CA TRP A 56 18.61 -11.62 -25.24
C TRP A 56 18.43 -10.18 -25.75
N ARG A 57 19.15 -9.22 -25.16
CA ARG A 57 19.09 -7.81 -25.52
C ARG A 57 19.71 -7.50 -26.88
N GLU A 58 20.76 -8.22 -27.26
CA GLU A 58 21.46 -8.02 -28.54
C GLU A 58 20.63 -8.44 -29.77
N VAL A 59 19.59 -9.26 -29.61
CA VAL A 59 18.77 -9.77 -30.72
C VAL A 59 17.80 -8.73 -31.26
N ASP A 60 17.38 -7.76 -30.43
CA ASP A 60 16.37 -6.78 -30.80
C ASP A 60 16.76 -5.38 -30.29
N PRO A 61 16.97 -4.39 -31.17
CA PRO A 61 17.31 -3.03 -30.79
C PRO A 61 16.32 -2.38 -29.81
N ALA A 62 15.04 -2.76 -29.83
CA ALA A 62 14.02 -2.22 -28.93
C ALA A 62 14.31 -2.56 -27.45
N ARG A 63 15.14 -3.58 -27.19
CA ARG A 63 15.49 -4.04 -25.84
C ARG A 63 16.66 -3.27 -25.22
N ARG A 64 17.26 -2.33 -25.95
CA ARG A 64 18.48 -1.60 -25.53
C ARG A 64 18.35 -0.98 -24.15
N ASP A 65 17.18 -0.40 -23.87
CA ASP A 65 16.90 0.36 -22.65
C ASP A 65 16.28 -0.48 -21.53
N CYS A 66 16.06 -1.79 -21.77
CA CYS A 66 15.62 -2.70 -20.73
C CYS A 66 16.71 -2.85 -19.66
N SER A 67 16.30 -3.03 -18.40
CA SER A 67 17.13 -3.53 -17.31
C SER A 67 16.84 -5.01 -17.06
N ARG A 68 17.86 -5.76 -16.63
CA ARG A 68 17.71 -7.18 -16.22
C ARG A 68 16.77 -7.38 -15.03
N PHE A 69 16.42 -6.29 -14.37
CA PHE A 69 15.65 -6.20 -13.14
C PHE A 69 14.20 -5.77 -13.39
N ASP A 70 13.86 -5.42 -14.62
CA ASP A 70 12.50 -5.03 -14.98
C ASP A 70 11.64 -6.28 -15.15
N LEU A 71 10.33 -6.10 -14.96
CA LEU A 71 9.35 -7.15 -15.22
C LEU A 71 8.73 -7.03 -16.62
N GLU A 72 8.71 -5.80 -17.14
CA GLU A 72 8.12 -5.44 -18.43
C GLU A 72 9.11 -4.53 -19.18
N PRO A 73 9.20 -4.59 -20.53
CA PRO A 73 10.01 -3.66 -21.29
C PRO A 73 9.51 -2.22 -21.11
N PRO A 74 10.40 -1.21 -21.20
CA PRO A 74 9.98 0.18 -21.16
C PRO A 74 9.05 0.47 -22.33
N LEU A 75 7.92 1.14 -22.05
CA LEU A 75 7.00 1.62 -23.07
C LEU A 75 7.74 2.62 -23.96
N ARG A 76 7.66 2.41 -25.28
CA ARG A 76 8.27 3.34 -26.24
C ARG A 76 7.59 4.71 -26.16
N PRO A 77 8.29 5.81 -26.44
CA PRO A 77 7.70 7.16 -26.37
C PRO A 77 6.42 7.33 -27.19
N GLU A 78 6.32 6.65 -28.34
CA GLU A 78 5.10 6.60 -29.16
C GLU A 78 3.91 5.88 -28.49
N ASP A 79 4.19 4.97 -27.56
CA ASP A 79 3.21 4.23 -26.77
C ASP A 79 2.96 4.91 -25.38
N GLN A 80 3.69 5.99 -25.06
CA GLN A 80 3.63 6.71 -23.77
C GLN A 80 2.51 7.76 -23.68
N VAL A 81 1.56 7.83 -24.61
CA VAL A 81 0.36 8.67 -24.45
C VAL A 81 -0.69 7.91 -23.61
N VAL A 82 -0.28 7.43 -22.44
CA VAL A 82 -1.24 7.05 -21.41
C VAL A 82 -1.43 8.29 -20.57
N VAL A 83 -2.48 9.06 -20.87
CA VAL A 83 -3.03 10.02 -19.90
C VAL A 83 -3.53 9.16 -18.74
N VAL A 84 -2.64 8.88 -17.79
CA VAL A 84 -2.99 8.17 -16.56
C VAL A 84 -3.80 9.15 -15.74
N ASP A 85 -5.11 8.98 -15.76
CA ASP A 85 -5.99 9.55 -14.75
C ASP A 85 -5.62 8.92 -13.41
N PHE A 86 -4.74 9.61 -12.67
CA PHE A 86 -4.22 9.16 -11.39
C PHE A 86 -5.33 9.00 -10.35
N ASP A 87 -6.40 9.79 -10.44
CA ASP A 87 -7.55 9.70 -9.53
C ASP A 87 -8.32 8.41 -9.78
N ARG A 88 -8.60 8.10 -11.05
CA ARG A 88 -9.22 6.82 -11.42
C ARG A 88 -8.34 5.63 -11.06
N LYS A 89 -7.02 5.72 -11.30
CA LYS A 89 -6.08 4.63 -10.98
C LYS A 89 -5.94 4.43 -9.47
N ALA A 90 -5.94 5.49 -8.68
CA ALA A 90 -5.95 5.41 -7.22
C ALA A 90 -7.24 4.76 -6.70
N HIS A 91 -8.39 5.08 -7.29
CA HIS A 91 -9.67 4.45 -6.97
C HIS A 91 -9.68 2.94 -7.29
N GLU A 92 -9.11 2.54 -8.45
CA GLU A 92 -8.93 1.12 -8.80
C GLU A 92 -8.01 0.37 -7.84
N LEU A 93 -6.99 1.04 -7.29
CA LEU A 93 -6.05 0.48 -6.32
C LEU A 93 -6.61 0.47 -4.89
N GLY A 94 -7.83 0.96 -4.68
CA GLY A 94 -8.44 1.09 -3.35
C GLY A 94 -7.79 2.16 -2.46
N ILE A 95 -6.94 3.02 -3.03
CA ILE A 95 -6.31 4.14 -2.32
C ILE A 95 -7.33 5.26 -2.25
N HIS A 96 -8.12 5.26 -1.18
CA HIS A 96 -9.03 6.34 -0.85
C HIS A 96 -8.23 7.43 -0.14
N MET A 97 -7.74 8.41 -0.89
CA MET A 97 -7.21 9.62 -0.28
C MET A 97 -8.41 10.46 0.16
N PRO A 98 -8.56 10.77 1.46
CA PRO A 98 -9.65 11.63 1.90
C PRO A 98 -9.51 13.00 1.21
N PRO A 99 -10.62 13.65 0.86
CA PRO A 99 -10.58 14.98 0.28
C PRO A 99 -9.90 15.97 1.24
N GLY A 100 -9.39 17.07 0.71
CA GLY A 100 -8.63 18.03 1.51
C GLY A 100 -9.47 18.64 2.63
N SER A 101 -9.06 18.41 3.89
CA SER A 101 -9.66 19.02 5.09
C SER A 101 -8.92 20.28 5.51
N SER A 102 -9.66 21.36 5.79
CA SER A 102 -9.09 22.59 6.38
C SER A 102 -9.13 22.59 7.92
N TYR A 103 -9.85 21.66 8.56
CA TYR A 103 -10.05 21.67 10.00
C TYR A 103 -8.79 21.44 10.85
N PRO A 104 -7.81 20.60 10.44
CA PRO A 104 -6.55 20.47 11.17
C PRO A 104 -5.81 21.82 11.36
N ILE A 105 -5.84 22.69 10.36
CA ILE A 105 -5.22 24.02 10.44
C ILE A 105 -5.96 24.89 11.45
N ILE A 106 -7.29 24.85 11.46
CA ILE A 106 -8.15 25.61 12.39
C ILE A 106 -7.92 25.15 13.83
N ILE A 107 -7.84 23.83 14.06
CA ILE A 107 -7.54 23.24 15.38
C ILE A 107 -6.18 23.73 15.89
N CYS A 108 -5.15 23.66 15.05
CA CYS A 108 -3.81 24.16 15.39
C CYS A 108 -3.81 25.66 15.72
N LEU A 109 -4.58 26.46 14.99
CA LEU A 109 -4.72 27.89 15.26
C LEU A 109 -5.36 28.14 16.64
N GLY A 110 -6.39 27.37 17.00
CA GLY A 110 -7.00 27.44 18.33
C GLY A 110 -6.02 27.10 19.46
N LEU A 111 -5.28 26.00 19.29
CA LEU A 111 -4.22 25.59 20.23
C LEU A 111 -3.12 26.63 20.36
N PHE A 112 -2.75 27.29 19.27
CA PHE A 112 -1.77 28.37 19.28
C PHE A 112 -2.21 29.55 20.15
N PHE A 113 -3.45 30.03 20.03
CA PHE A 113 -3.96 31.10 20.90
C PHE A 113 -4.06 30.68 22.37
N MET A 114 -4.46 29.44 22.65
CA MET A 114 -4.42 28.89 24.00
C MET A 114 -3.01 28.83 24.57
N ALA A 115 -2.01 28.45 23.76
CA ALA A 115 -0.61 28.45 24.17
C ALA A 115 -0.11 29.86 24.47
N LEU A 116 -0.50 30.87 23.67
CA LEU A 116 -0.19 32.27 23.95
C LEU A 116 -0.80 32.77 25.26
N ALA A 117 -1.95 32.24 25.70
CA ALA A 117 -2.54 32.58 26.99
C ALA A 117 -1.72 32.11 28.20
N ALA A 118 -0.85 31.10 28.00
CA ALA A 118 0.07 30.60 29.02
C ALA A 118 1.30 31.53 29.21
N VAL A 119 1.59 32.39 28.24
CA VAL A 119 2.66 33.40 28.33
C VAL A 119 2.28 34.44 29.39
N PRO A 120 3.23 34.94 30.20
CA PRO A 120 2.95 35.87 31.30
C PRO A 120 2.65 37.31 30.83
N PHE A 121 1.58 37.48 30.04
CA PHE A 121 0.97 38.78 29.75
C PHE A 121 0.09 39.26 30.90
N ALA A 122 -0.45 40.48 30.77
CA ALA A 122 -1.47 40.99 31.67
C ALA A 122 -2.67 40.01 31.74
N THR A 123 -3.19 39.76 32.94
CA THR A 123 -4.33 38.87 33.20
C THR A 123 -5.50 39.05 32.22
N PRO A 124 -6.00 40.27 31.90
CA PRO A 124 -7.09 40.42 30.94
C PRO A 124 -6.72 39.90 29.54
N ALA A 125 -5.49 40.14 29.07
CA ALA A 125 -5.04 39.65 27.77
C ALA A 125 -4.97 38.12 27.72
N ARG A 126 -4.51 37.48 28.81
CA ARG A 126 -4.46 36.02 28.91
C ARG A 126 -5.85 35.39 28.86
N LEU A 127 -6.82 35.95 29.58
CA LEU A 127 -8.20 35.47 29.57
C LEU A 127 -8.82 35.61 28.18
N VAL A 128 -8.62 36.75 27.51
CA VAL A 128 -9.12 36.97 26.15
C VAL A 128 -8.52 35.97 25.17
N LEU A 129 -7.20 35.75 25.20
CA LEU A 129 -6.52 34.77 24.35
C LEU A 129 -7.00 33.34 24.61
N ALA A 130 -7.22 32.97 25.87
CA ALA A 130 -7.72 31.65 26.24
C ALA A 130 -9.13 31.41 25.69
N VAL A 131 -10.03 32.40 25.83
CA VAL A 131 -11.41 32.30 25.33
C VAL A 131 -11.43 32.23 23.81
N ILE A 132 -10.65 33.06 23.11
CA ILE A 132 -10.56 33.03 21.65
C ILE A 132 -10.00 31.69 21.16
N GLY A 133 -8.90 31.23 21.75
CA GLY A 133 -8.27 29.97 21.38
C GLY A 133 -9.19 28.78 21.61
N LEU A 134 -9.91 28.75 22.75
CA LEU A 134 -10.89 27.71 23.05
C LEU A 134 -12.04 27.72 22.03
N ALA A 135 -12.58 28.89 21.68
CA ALA A 135 -13.65 29.00 20.71
C ALA A 135 -13.22 28.51 19.31
N ILE A 136 -12.04 28.90 18.83
CA ILE A 136 -11.49 28.46 17.53
C ILE A 136 -11.24 26.95 17.54
N PHE A 137 -10.66 26.42 18.62
CA PHE A 137 -10.39 25.00 18.77
C PHE A 137 -11.69 24.19 18.72
N LEU A 138 -12.71 24.58 19.49
CA LEU A 138 -14.01 23.90 19.49
C LEU A 138 -14.68 23.96 18.12
N PHE A 139 -14.63 25.10 17.44
CA PHE A 139 -15.12 25.22 16.07
C PHE A 139 -14.40 24.26 15.11
N GLY A 140 -13.08 24.16 15.21
CA GLY A 140 -12.27 23.23 14.42
C GLY A 140 -12.63 21.76 14.66
N VAL A 141 -12.72 21.35 15.94
CA VAL A 141 -13.06 19.97 16.32
C VAL A 141 -14.49 19.61 15.93
N ILE A 142 -15.47 20.48 16.23
CA ILE A 142 -16.88 20.24 15.87
C ILE A 142 -17.04 20.19 14.36
N GLY A 143 -16.41 21.10 13.62
CA GLY A 143 -16.44 21.08 12.16
C GLY A 143 -15.83 19.81 11.58
N TRP A 144 -14.70 19.36 12.11
CA TRP A 144 -14.08 18.11 11.69
C TRP A 144 -14.98 16.89 12.00
N VAL A 145 -15.37 16.71 13.26
CA VAL A 145 -16.10 15.51 13.69
C VAL A 145 -17.54 15.50 13.17
N VAL A 146 -18.25 16.62 13.21
CA VAL A 146 -19.68 16.63 12.89
C VAL A 146 -19.90 16.88 11.41
N VAL A 147 -19.16 17.79 10.78
CA VAL A 147 -19.44 18.18 9.39
C VAL A 147 -18.68 17.31 8.42
N GLU A 148 -17.42 16.99 8.70
CA GLU A 148 -16.62 16.19 7.76
C GLU A 148 -16.91 14.70 7.92
N ASP A 149 -16.89 14.16 9.15
CA ASP A 149 -17.07 12.72 9.37
C ASP A 149 -18.46 12.23 8.91
N THR A 150 -19.52 12.99 9.23
CA THR A 150 -20.89 12.61 8.81
C THR A 150 -21.12 12.75 7.30
N ARG A 151 -20.41 13.64 6.62
CA ARG A 151 -20.51 13.81 5.16
C ARG A 151 -19.74 12.74 4.39
N HIS A 152 -18.59 12.30 4.92
CA HIS A 152 -17.70 11.38 4.21
C HIS A 152 -17.97 9.91 4.55
N PHE A 153 -18.55 9.63 5.72
CA PHE A 153 -18.88 8.28 6.16
C PHE A 153 -20.34 8.12 6.63
N PRO A 154 -21.35 8.43 5.78
CA PRO A 154 -22.74 8.15 6.12
C PRO A 154 -22.98 6.63 6.08
N GLY A 155 -22.70 5.91 7.17
CA GLY A 155 -22.96 4.47 7.23
C GLY A 155 -22.23 3.64 8.29
N PHE A 156 -21.25 4.19 9.02
CA PHE A 156 -20.56 3.40 10.05
C PHE A 156 -21.49 3.00 11.22
N GLU A 157 -22.53 3.78 11.49
CA GLU A 157 -23.56 3.43 12.48
C GLU A 157 -24.47 2.29 12.02
N ALA A 158 -24.85 2.25 10.72
CA ALA A 158 -25.72 1.20 10.19
C ALA A 158 -25.00 -0.15 10.01
N ALA A 159 -23.73 -0.14 9.59
CA ALA A 159 -22.94 -1.36 9.41
C ALA A 159 -22.52 -1.99 10.74
N SER A 160 -22.21 -1.19 11.77
CA SER A 160 -21.83 -1.72 13.09
C SER A 160 -23.02 -2.29 13.87
N GLN A 161 -24.23 -1.74 13.71
CA GLN A 161 -25.45 -2.30 14.30
C GLN A 161 -25.90 -3.58 13.58
N GLY A 162 -25.84 -3.64 12.25
CA GLY A 162 -26.19 -4.84 11.48
C GLY A 162 -25.28 -6.05 11.78
N ALA A 163 -23.97 -5.82 11.86
CA ALA A 163 -22.98 -6.87 12.11
C ALA A 163 -23.09 -7.47 13.52
N HIS A 164 -23.48 -6.70 14.54
CA HIS A 164 -23.72 -7.22 15.88
C HIS A 164 -24.98 -8.09 15.97
N THR A 165 -26.05 -7.75 15.22
CA THR A 165 -27.27 -8.59 15.15
C THR A 165 -27.08 -9.87 14.35
N GLU A 166 -26.34 -9.84 13.22
CA GLU A 166 -26.07 -11.06 12.44
C GLU A 166 -25.09 -12.00 13.17
N ALA A 167 -24.09 -11.47 13.88
CA ALA A 167 -23.17 -12.30 14.67
C ALA A 167 -23.86 -13.02 15.85
N MET A 168 -24.94 -12.45 16.40
CA MET A 168 -25.76 -13.13 17.43
C MET A 168 -26.77 -14.12 16.82
N ALA A 169 -27.25 -13.90 15.60
CA ALA A 169 -28.16 -14.80 14.92
C ALA A 169 -27.46 -16.01 14.26
N ALA A 170 -26.18 -15.87 13.91
CA ALA A 170 -25.38 -16.91 13.26
C ALA A 170 -24.55 -17.78 14.22
N ALA A 171 -24.68 -17.60 15.55
CA ALA A 171 -24.04 -18.48 16.52
C ALA A 171 -24.75 -19.85 16.53
N PRO A 172 -24.15 -20.94 16.05
CA PRO A 172 -24.73 -22.27 16.23
C PRO A 172 -24.77 -22.58 17.73
N ALA A 173 -25.91 -23.11 18.18
CA ALA A 173 -26.11 -23.58 19.54
C ALA A 173 -24.91 -24.41 20.00
N ALA A 174 -24.30 -23.96 21.09
CA ALA A 174 -23.19 -24.63 21.75
C ALA A 174 -23.49 -26.11 21.95
N ALA A 175 -22.66 -26.99 21.36
CA ALA A 175 -22.54 -28.35 21.81
C ALA A 175 -21.98 -28.30 23.24
N GLN A 176 -22.79 -28.77 24.21
CA GLN A 176 -22.38 -28.88 25.59
C GLN A 176 -21.16 -29.81 25.73
N PRO A 177 -20.23 -29.54 26.66
CA PRO A 177 -19.05 -30.36 26.86
C PRO A 177 -19.46 -31.71 27.46
N THR A 178 -19.23 -32.81 26.73
CA THR A 178 -19.27 -34.16 27.30
C THR A 178 -18.10 -34.33 28.25
N GLU A 179 -18.40 -34.31 29.54
CA GLU A 179 -17.51 -34.61 30.64
C GLU A 179 -17.07 -36.09 30.56
N THR A 180 -15.87 -36.36 30.03
CA THR A 180 -15.27 -37.69 30.08
C THR A 180 -14.78 -37.96 31.50
N ARG A 181 -15.62 -38.66 32.26
CA ARG A 181 -15.30 -39.31 33.54
C ARG A 181 -14.19 -40.33 33.30
N VAL A 182 -12.99 -40.05 33.82
CA VAL A 182 -11.90 -41.03 33.93
C VAL A 182 -12.26 -41.96 35.10
N GLU A 183 -12.65 -43.20 34.80
CA GLU A 183 -12.70 -44.26 35.80
C GLU A 183 -11.26 -44.71 36.11
N GLU A 184 -10.84 -44.50 37.36
CA GLU A 184 -9.72 -45.21 37.97
C GLU A 184 -10.03 -46.71 37.99
N VAL A 185 -9.13 -47.51 37.42
CA VAL A 185 -9.08 -48.95 37.66
C VAL A 185 -7.80 -49.24 38.44
N HIS A 186 -8.01 -49.85 39.60
CA HIS A 186 -7.03 -50.36 40.56
C HIS A 186 -5.94 -51.24 39.95
#